data_AF-A0A118K5N9-F1
#
_entry.id   AF-A0A118K5N9-F1
#
_cell.length_a   1.000
_cell.length_b   1.000
_cell.length_c   1.000
_cell.angle_alpha   90.00
_cell.angle_beta   90.00
_cell.angle_gamma   90.00
#
_symmetry.space_group_name_H-M   'P 1'
#
loop_
_entity.id
_entity.type
_entity.pdbx_description
1 polymer ?
#
loop_
_entity_poly.entity_id
_entity_poly.type
_entity_poly.pdbx_seq_one_letter_code
_entity_poly.pdbx_strand_id
1 'polypeptide(L)'
;MTKDVEVAEHHGGGSEYAAKDYHDPPPAPLIDGEELTKWSFYRAVIAEFIATLLFLYITVLTVIGYKSQTDPTLDTDQCGGVGILGIAWAFGGMIFVLVYCTAGISGGHINPAVTFGLFLARKVSLIRAVAYMIAQCAGAICGVGLVKAFQSSYYNRYGGGANELAPGYNKGTGLGAEIIGTFVLVYTVFSATDPKRSARDSHVPVLAPLPIGFAVFMVHLATIPITGTGINPARSFGAAVIYNNEKAWDDQWIFWVGPFLGAAAAAFYHQFVLRAAAIKALGSFRSNA
;
A
#
# COMPACT_ATOMS: atom_id res chain seq x y z
N MET A 1 -65.46 20.32 37.40
CA MET A 1 -66.33 20.19 36.22
C MET A 1 -65.42 20.00 35.03
N THR A 2 -65.44 18.76 34.55
CA THR A 2 -64.74 18.15 33.41
C THR A 2 -64.86 18.91 32.10
N LYS A 3 -63.82 18.78 31.24
CA LYS A 3 -63.84 18.38 29.81
C LYS A 3 -62.43 18.64 29.24
N ASP A 4 -61.61 17.63 28.97
CA ASP A 4 -61.56 16.76 27.77
C ASP A 4 -60.29 17.11 26.97
N VAL A 5 -59.21 16.34 27.19
CA VAL A 5 -58.15 16.13 26.20
C VAL A 5 -57.93 14.63 26.15
N GLU A 6 -58.51 13.98 25.14
CA GLU A 6 -58.23 12.60 24.79
C GLU A 6 -56.76 12.48 24.34
N VAL A 7 -55.96 11.75 25.11
CA VAL A 7 -54.70 11.19 24.62
C VAL A 7 -54.98 9.74 24.28
N ALA A 8 -55.01 9.47 22.98
CA ALA A 8 -55.19 8.15 22.41
C ALA A 8 -54.07 7.19 22.85
N GLU A 9 -54.48 5.95 23.05
CA GLU A 9 -53.78 4.86 23.70
C GLU A 9 -52.45 4.46 23.04
N HIS A 10 -51.51 4.08 23.91
CA HIS A 10 -50.35 3.29 23.59
C HIS A 10 -50.76 1.94 22.97
N HIS A 11 -50.52 1.77 21.67
CA HIS A 11 -50.35 0.46 21.06
C HIS A 11 -48.95 0.33 20.47
N GLY A 12 -48.18 -0.58 21.06
CA GLY A 12 -46.86 -0.96 20.59
C GLY A 12 -46.91 -1.70 19.26
N GLY A 13 -45.82 -1.59 18.51
CA GLY A 13 -45.59 -2.39 17.33
C GLY A 13 -44.43 -1.87 16.50
N GLY A 14 -43.28 -2.54 16.61
CA GLY A 14 -42.22 -2.52 15.60
C GLY A 14 -41.19 -1.39 15.72
N SER A 15 -40.13 -1.65 16.49
CA SER A 15 -38.84 -1.01 16.24
C SER A 15 -38.32 -1.46 14.85
N GLU A 16 -38.68 -0.74 13.80
CA GLU A 16 -37.89 -0.78 12.57
C GLU A 16 -36.56 -0.08 12.87
N TYR A 17 -35.60 -0.87 13.34
CA TYR A 17 -34.21 -0.60 13.04
C TYR A 17 -34.11 -0.64 11.51
N ALA A 18 -34.29 0.53 10.87
CA ALA A 18 -34.01 0.70 9.46
C ALA A 18 -32.60 0.13 9.22
N ALA A 19 -32.54 -1.02 8.56
CA ALA A 19 -31.30 -1.64 8.16
C ALA A 19 -30.53 -0.54 7.41
N LYS A 20 -29.36 -0.17 7.92
CA LYS A 20 -28.42 0.59 7.10
C LYS A 20 -28.00 -0.39 6.02
N ASP A 21 -28.73 -0.43 4.93
CA ASP A 21 -28.52 -1.33 3.81
C ASP A 21 -27.17 -0.99 3.17
N TYR A 22 -26.14 -1.67 3.67
CA TYR A 22 -24.83 -1.70 3.06
C TYR A 22 -24.93 -2.66 1.87
N HIS A 23 -25.34 -2.13 0.73
CA HIS A 23 -25.23 -2.83 -0.53
C HIS A 23 -23.80 -2.67 -1.07
N ASP A 24 -23.17 -3.79 -1.40
CA ASP A 24 -21.89 -3.78 -2.08
C ASP A 24 -22.03 -3.04 -3.42
N PRO A 25 -21.09 -2.15 -3.77
CA PRO A 25 -21.06 -1.58 -5.11
C PRO A 25 -20.91 -2.71 -6.14
N PRO A 26 -21.47 -2.55 -7.35
CA PRO A 26 -21.39 -3.58 -8.37
C PRO A 26 -19.91 -3.89 -8.68
N PRO A 27 -19.57 -5.17 -8.95
CA PRO A 27 -18.20 -5.55 -9.28
C PRO A 27 -17.76 -4.83 -10.56
N ALA A 28 -16.53 -4.33 -10.55
CA ALA A 28 -15.94 -3.71 -11.74
C ALA A 28 -15.94 -4.71 -12.92
N PRO A 29 -16.21 -4.24 -14.15
CA PRO A 29 -16.05 -5.06 -15.33
C PRO A 29 -14.61 -5.60 -15.40
N LEU A 30 -14.46 -6.87 -15.77
CA LEU A 30 -13.14 -7.50 -15.83
C LEU A 30 -12.24 -6.81 -16.86
N ILE A 31 -12.84 -6.43 -17.99
CA ILE A 31 -12.22 -5.63 -19.05
C ILE A 31 -13.15 -4.44 -19.29
N ASP A 32 -12.64 -3.22 -19.12
CA ASP A 32 -13.36 -1.98 -19.36
C ASP A 32 -12.56 -1.10 -20.33
N GLY A 33 -12.78 -1.28 -21.63
CA GLY A 33 -12.08 -0.54 -22.68
C GLY A 33 -12.43 0.94 -22.72
N GLU A 34 -13.57 1.35 -22.16
CA GLU A 34 -14.00 2.75 -22.14
C GLU A 34 -13.06 3.61 -21.29
N GLU A 35 -12.34 3.01 -20.32
CA GLU A 35 -11.36 3.72 -19.50
C GLU A 35 -10.27 4.41 -20.33
N LEU A 36 -9.88 3.81 -21.46
CA LEU A 36 -8.87 4.37 -22.36
C LEU A 36 -9.31 5.66 -23.04
N THR A 37 -10.62 5.94 -23.08
CA THR A 37 -11.18 7.18 -23.64
C THR A 37 -11.20 8.31 -22.61
N LYS A 38 -11.03 7.99 -21.32
CA LYS A 38 -11.19 8.95 -20.22
C LYS A 38 -9.87 9.62 -19.86
N TRP A 39 -9.82 10.95 -19.90
CA TRP A 39 -8.61 11.67 -19.47
C TRP A 39 -8.28 11.49 -17.97
N SER A 40 -9.29 11.21 -17.14
CA SER A 40 -9.12 10.86 -15.73
C SER A 40 -8.30 9.57 -15.54
N PHE A 41 -8.38 8.61 -16.46
CA PHE A 41 -7.58 7.39 -16.42
C PHE A 41 -6.08 7.71 -16.53
N TYR A 42 -5.67 8.49 -17.53
CA TYR A 42 -4.27 8.86 -17.72
C TYR A 42 -3.74 9.71 -16.57
N ARG A 43 -4.55 10.62 -16.02
CA ARG A 43 -4.19 11.37 -14.80
C ARG A 43 -3.92 10.45 -13.61
N ALA A 44 -4.73 9.41 -13.44
CA ALA A 44 -4.53 8.42 -12.39
C ALA A 44 -3.25 7.59 -12.59
N VAL A 45 -2.97 7.17 -13.83
CA VAL A 45 -1.72 6.46 -14.19
C VAL A 45 -0.49 7.34 -13.90
N ILE A 46 -0.53 8.63 -14.26
CA ILE A 46 0.53 9.59 -13.94
C ILE A 46 0.67 9.78 -12.43
N ALA A 47 -0.45 9.84 -11.69
CA ALA A 47 -0.44 9.97 -10.24
C ALA A 47 0.26 8.77 -9.56
N GLU A 48 -0.01 7.54 -9.99
CA GLU A 48 0.67 6.33 -9.50
C GLU A 48 2.17 6.33 -9.83
N PHE A 49 2.54 6.78 -11.05
CA PHE A 49 3.94 6.96 -11.43
C PHE A 49 4.67 7.96 -10.52
N ILE A 50 4.13 9.17 -10.36
CA ILE A 50 4.75 10.23 -9.54
C ILE A 50 4.80 9.84 -8.08
N ALA A 51 3.72 9.26 -7.54
CA ALA A 51 3.71 8.82 -6.15
C ALA A 51 4.77 7.73 -5.90
N THR A 52 4.89 6.75 -6.80
CA THR A 52 5.91 5.69 -6.64
C THR A 52 7.33 6.24 -6.81
N LEU A 53 7.55 7.21 -7.70
CA LEU A 53 8.82 7.93 -7.82
C LEU A 53 9.20 8.60 -6.49
N LEU A 54 8.30 9.40 -5.93
CA LEU A 54 8.55 10.12 -4.67
C LEU A 54 8.75 9.15 -3.50
N PHE A 55 7.97 8.07 -3.45
CA PHE A 55 8.10 7.02 -2.45
C PHE A 55 9.52 6.43 -2.46
N LEU A 56 10.01 6.00 -3.62
CA LEU A 56 11.32 5.38 -3.74
C LEU A 56 12.45 6.40 -3.55
N TYR A 57 12.29 7.63 -4.03
CA TYR A 57 13.26 8.69 -3.84
C TYR A 57 13.51 8.95 -2.35
N ILE A 58 12.46 9.21 -1.57
CA ILE A 58 12.59 9.54 -0.14
C ILE A 58 13.13 8.33 0.64
N THR A 59 12.52 7.16 0.46
CA THR A 59 12.84 5.99 1.28
C THR A 59 14.24 5.46 1.03
N VAL A 60 14.67 5.34 -0.22
CA VAL A 60 16.03 4.88 -0.55
C VAL A 60 17.06 5.93 -0.13
N LEU A 61 16.78 7.22 -0.30
CA LEU A 61 17.67 8.29 0.19
C LEU A 61 17.86 8.21 1.71
N THR A 62 16.80 7.95 2.49
CA THR A 62 16.91 7.72 3.95
C THR A 62 17.75 6.48 4.27
N VAL A 63 17.57 5.38 3.55
CA VAL A 63 18.34 4.14 3.77
C VAL A 63 19.84 4.36 3.53
N ILE A 64 20.20 4.99 2.41
CA ILE A 64 21.61 5.27 2.09
C ILE A 64 22.20 6.28 3.07
N GLY A 65 21.43 7.32 3.44
CA GLY A 65 21.84 8.29 4.44
C GLY A 65 22.16 7.64 5.78
N TYR A 66 21.27 6.78 6.29
CA TYR A 66 21.50 6.04 7.54
C TYR A 66 22.76 5.16 7.46
N LYS A 67 22.87 4.32 6.42
CA LYS A 67 24.04 3.43 6.26
C LYS A 67 25.35 4.18 6.13
N SER A 68 25.35 5.37 5.53
CA SER A 68 26.55 6.20 5.42
C SER A 68 26.99 6.82 6.75
N GLN A 69 26.03 7.16 7.61
CA GLN A 69 26.30 7.76 8.93
C GLN A 69 26.80 6.72 9.94
N THR A 70 26.34 5.47 9.80
CA THR A 70 26.68 4.35 10.70
C THR A 70 27.65 3.35 10.07
N ASP A 71 28.49 3.80 9.14
CA ASP A 71 29.54 2.93 8.58
C ASP A 71 30.58 2.61 9.69
N PRO A 72 30.77 1.34 10.07
CA PRO A 72 31.70 0.97 11.14
C PRO A 72 33.18 1.15 10.76
N THR A 73 33.48 1.38 9.48
CA THR A 73 34.83 1.65 8.99
C THR A 73 35.22 3.12 9.08
N LEU A 74 34.28 4.00 9.43
CA LEU A 74 34.50 5.43 9.61
C LEU A 74 34.46 5.78 11.11
N ASP A 75 35.23 6.80 11.50
CA ASP A 75 35.23 7.33 12.87
C ASP A 75 34.04 8.27 13.08
N THR A 76 32.83 7.70 13.05
CA THR A 76 31.55 8.40 13.23
C THR A 76 30.75 7.81 14.39
N ASP A 77 29.80 8.60 14.91
CA ASP A 77 28.83 8.12 15.89
C ASP A 77 27.95 7.02 15.27
N GLN A 78 28.17 5.79 15.70
CA GLN A 78 27.45 4.59 15.23
C GLN A 78 25.95 4.64 15.54
N CYS A 79 25.53 5.52 16.46
CA CYS A 79 24.13 5.75 16.83
C CYS A 79 23.58 7.08 16.31
N GLY A 80 24.39 7.90 15.62
CA GLY A 80 24.06 9.30 15.28
C GLY A 80 23.08 9.49 14.12
N GLY A 81 22.63 8.40 13.49
CA GLY A 81 21.66 8.44 12.39
C GLY A 81 20.20 8.35 12.83
N VAL A 82 19.29 8.30 11.86
CA VAL A 82 17.84 8.16 12.11
C VAL A 82 17.42 6.81 12.72
N GLY A 83 18.35 5.85 12.80
CA GLY A 83 18.11 4.48 13.22
C GLY A 83 17.29 3.68 12.20
N ILE A 84 17.24 2.36 12.40
CA ILE A 84 16.33 1.48 11.63
C ILE A 84 14.86 1.89 11.85
N LEU A 85 14.54 2.44 13.02
CA LEU A 85 13.23 3.02 13.32
C LEU A 85 12.88 4.17 12.35
N GLY A 86 13.82 5.07 12.08
CA GLY A 86 13.63 6.16 11.12
C GLY A 86 13.44 5.67 9.68
N ILE A 87 14.12 4.59 9.30
CA ILE A 87 13.88 3.91 8.01
C ILE A 87 12.44 3.40 7.95
N ALA A 88 11.99 2.66 8.97
CA ALA A 88 10.61 2.15 9.01
C ALA A 88 9.57 3.28 8.95
N TRP A 89 9.82 4.41 9.63
CA TRP A 89 9.00 5.62 9.54
C TRP A 89 8.98 6.23 8.15
N ALA A 90 10.12 6.29 7.45
CA ALA A 90 10.17 6.82 6.09
C ALA A 90 9.25 6.02 5.15
N PHE A 91 9.29 4.68 5.24
CA PHE A 91 8.43 3.83 4.42
C PHE A 91 6.94 3.97 4.77
N GLY A 92 6.58 3.84 6.05
CA GLY A 92 5.17 3.94 6.46
C GLY A 92 4.59 5.34 6.31
N GLY A 93 5.37 6.36 6.68
CA GLY A 93 4.99 7.77 6.59
C GLY A 93 4.80 8.23 5.13
N MET A 94 5.68 7.82 4.21
CA MET A 94 5.50 8.15 2.79
C MET A 94 4.28 7.47 2.20
N ILE A 95 3.96 6.22 2.57
CA ILE A 95 2.71 5.59 2.15
C ILE A 95 1.50 6.35 2.69
N PHE A 96 1.49 6.74 3.97
CA PHE A 96 0.43 7.58 4.53
C PHE A 96 0.23 8.87 3.72
N VAL A 97 1.30 9.63 3.48
CA VAL A 97 1.22 10.92 2.76
C VAL A 97 0.77 10.71 1.31
N LEU A 98 1.35 9.76 0.59
CA LEU A 98 1.08 9.57 -0.82
C LEU A 98 -0.31 8.98 -1.08
N VAL A 99 -0.77 8.04 -0.24
CA VAL A 99 -2.15 7.55 -0.31
C VAL A 99 -3.11 8.71 -0.01
N TYR A 100 -2.83 9.56 0.99
CA TYR A 100 -3.64 10.76 1.25
C TYR A 100 -3.75 11.67 0.02
N CYS A 101 -2.62 11.95 -0.64
CA CYS A 101 -2.59 12.81 -1.83
C CYS A 101 -3.30 12.20 -3.05
N THR A 102 -3.25 10.88 -3.23
CA THR A 102 -3.67 10.22 -4.48
C THR A 102 -4.94 9.39 -4.37
N ALA A 103 -5.47 9.14 -3.17
CA ALA A 103 -6.68 8.31 -2.99
C ALA A 103 -7.90 8.83 -3.77
N GLY A 104 -8.09 10.15 -3.88
CA GLY A 104 -9.17 10.75 -4.67
C GLY A 104 -8.93 10.77 -6.18
N ILE A 105 -7.70 10.48 -6.64
CA ILE A 105 -7.28 10.57 -8.04
C ILE A 105 -7.13 9.18 -8.64
N SER A 106 -6.25 8.35 -8.08
CA SER A 106 -5.96 6.99 -8.57
C SER A 106 -6.53 5.87 -7.71
N GLY A 107 -6.92 6.17 -6.47
CA GLY A 107 -7.19 5.17 -5.44
C GLY A 107 -6.01 4.97 -4.48
N GLY A 108 -4.83 5.51 -4.81
CA GLY A 108 -3.65 5.50 -3.95
C GLY A 108 -3.10 4.11 -3.68
N HIS A 109 -2.71 3.39 -4.74
CA HIS A 109 -2.16 2.04 -4.58
C HIS A 109 -0.67 2.03 -4.29
N ILE A 110 0.14 2.76 -5.08
CA ILE A 110 1.61 2.89 -4.99
C ILE A 110 2.33 1.51 -4.93
N ASN A 111 1.64 0.43 -5.30
CA ASN A 111 2.09 -0.94 -5.06
C ASN A 111 1.35 -1.93 -5.99
N PRO A 112 2.10 -2.74 -6.78
CA PRO A 112 1.50 -3.78 -7.61
C PRO A 112 0.71 -4.82 -6.82
N ALA A 113 1.13 -5.21 -5.62
CA ALA A 113 0.42 -6.20 -4.81
C ALA A 113 -0.93 -5.66 -4.31
N VAL A 114 -1.00 -4.37 -3.96
CA VAL A 114 -2.27 -3.71 -3.60
C VAL A 114 -3.20 -3.65 -4.81
N THR A 115 -2.67 -3.22 -5.96
CA THR A 115 -3.42 -3.18 -7.22
C THR A 115 -3.96 -4.56 -7.60
N PHE A 116 -3.12 -5.59 -7.47
CA PHE A 116 -3.48 -6.97 -7.74
C PHE A 116 -4.57 -7.49 -6.81
N GLY A 117 -4.45 -7.25 -5.49
CA GLY A 117 -5.48 -7.63 -4.52
C GLY A 117 -6.84 -7.00 -4.84
N LEU A 118 -6.86 -5.70 -5.12
CA LEU A 118 -8.08 -4.98 -5.50
C LEU A 118 -8.66 -5.45 -6.85
N PHE A 119 -7.81 -5.85 -7.81
CA PHE A 119 -8.24 -6.50 -9.05
C PHE A 119 -8.92 -7.86 -8.78
N LEU A 120 -8.30 -8.73 -7.97
CA LEU A 120 -8.89 -10.02 -7.59
C LEU A 120 -10.25 -9.85 -6.90
N ALA A 121 -10.39 -8.79 -6.10
CA ALA A 121 -11.65 -8.44 -5.45
C ALA A 121 -12.66 -7.71 -6.34
N ARG A 122 -12.43 -7.63 -7.66
CA ARG A 122 -13.30 -6.94 -8.64
C ARG A 122 -13.53 -5.47 -8.31
N LYS A 123 -12.56 -4.77 -7.70
CA LYS A 123 -12.61 -3.32 -7.45
C LYS A 123 -11.84 -2.50 -8.49
N VAL A 124 -11.04 -3.17 -9.33
CA VAL A 124 -10.21 -2.58 -10.39
C VAL A 124 -10.32 -3.46 -11.63
N SER A 125 -10.41 -2.88 -12.82
CA SER A 125 -10.42 -3.63 -14.09
C SER A 125 -9.02 -4.16 -14.44
N LEU A 126 -8.92 -5.13 -15.35
CA LEU A 126 -7.63 -5.64 -15.81
C LEU A 126 -6.79 -4.56 -16.49
N ILE A 127 -7.39 -3.71 -17.33
CA ILE A 127 -6.68 -2.66 -18.08
C ILE A 127 -6.05 -1.66 -17.11
N ARG A 128 -6.82 -1.21 -16.12
CA ARG A 128 -6.31 -0.30 -15.08
C ARG A 128 -5.25 -0.96 -14.21
N ALA A 129 -5.45 -2.22 -13.82
CA ALA A 129 -4.49 -2.95 -13.00
C ALA A 129 -3.12 -3.03 -13.69
N VAL A 130 -3.09 -3.43 -14.96
CA VAL A 130 -1.84 -3.51 -15.74
C VAL A 130 -1.19 -2.14 -15.91
N ALA A 131 -1.97 -1.12 -16.29
CA ALA A 131 -1.44 0.24 -16.47
C ALA A 131 -0.82 0.80 -15.17
N TYR A 132 -1.46 0.57 -14.03
CA TYR A 132 -0.94 0.98 -12.72
C TYR A 132 0.35 0.25 -12.37
N MET A 133 0.40 -1.08 -12.54
CA MET A 133 1.60 -1.86 -12.22
C MET A 133 2.82 -1.42 -13.04
N ILE A 134 2.62 -1.13 -14.33
CA ILE A 134 3.67 -0.60 -15.21
C ILE A 134 4.11 0.80 -14.74
N ALA A 135 3.16 1.70 -14.48
CA ALA A 135 3.44 3.06 -14.01
C ALA A 135 4.19 3.07 -12.66
N GLN A 136 3.78 2.21 -11.72
CA GLN A 136 4.45 2.04 -10.43
C GLN A 136 5.89 1.55 -10.62
N CYS A 137 6.12 0.53 -11.46
CA CYS A 137 7.46 0.02 -11.74
C CYS A 137 8.36 1.08 -12.39
N ALA A 138 7.84 1.82 -13.39
CA ALA A 138 8.57 2.91 -14.03
C ALA A 138 8.89 4.03 -13.04
N GLY A 139 7.92 4.42 -12.21
CA GLY A 139 8.10 5.42 -11.15
C GLY A 139 9.17 5.00 -10.15
N ALA A 140 9.16 3.73 -9.71
CA ALA A 140 10.16 3.19 -8.80
C ALA A 140 11.58 3.26 -9.39
N ILE A 141 11.76 2.87 -10.66
CA ILE A 141 13.05 2.98 -11.36
C ILE A 141 13.53 4.44 -11.39
N CYS A 142 12.66 5.38 -11.77
CA CYS A 142 13.01 6.80 -11.79
C CYS A 142 13.37 7.33 -10.40
N GLY A 143 12.61 6.96 -9.36
CA GLY A 143 12.85 7.39 -7.99
C GLY A 143 14.21 6.93 -7.47
N VAL A 144 14.53 5.64 -7.64
CA VAL A 144 15.83 5.10 -7.23
C VAL A 144 16.97 5.65 -8.10
N GLY A 145 16.73 5.83 -9.40
CA GLY A 145 17.67 6.43 -10.34
C GLY A 145 18.11 7.84 -9.91
N LEU A 146 17.17 8.67 -9.42
CA LEU A 146 17.46 9.98 -8.87
C LEU A 146 18.36 9.90 -7.62
N VAL A 147 18.12 8.94 -6.72
CA VAL A 147 18.98 8.75 -5.54
C VAL A 147 20.40 8.38 -5.95
N LYS A 148 20.56 7.44 -6.90
CA LYS A 148 21.88 7.07 -7.43
C LYS A 148 22.56 8.26 -8.12
N ALA A 149 21.82 9.10 -8.83
CA ALA A 149 22.38 10.30 -9.46
C ALA A 149 22.92 11.31 -8.45
N PHE A 150 22.27 11.48 -7.29
CA PHE A 150 22.71 12.42 -6.26
C PHE A 150 23.92 11.96 -5.46
N GLN A 151 24.07 10.64 -5.26
CA GLN A 151 25.07 10.10 -4.35
C GLN A 151 25.60 8.73 -4.82
N SER A 152 26.05 8.65 -6.07
CA SER A 152 26.38 7.38 -6.74
C SER A 152 27.41 6.51 -5.99
N SER A 153 28.45 7.13 -5.42
CA SER A 153 29.48 6.44 -4.64
C SER A 153 28.90 5.81 -3.36
N TYR A 154 28.14 6.57 -2.59
CA TYR A 154 27.45 6.10 -1.39
C TYR A 154 26.39 5.04 -1.74
N TYR A 155 25.57 5.29 -2.76
CA TYR A 155 24.52 4.39 -3.22
C TYR A 155 25.07 2.99 -3.53
N ASN A 156 26.12 2.91 -4.35
CA ASN A 156 26.71 1.63 -4.75
C ASN A 156 27.36 0.91 -3.55
N ARG A 157 28.05 1.65 -2.67
CA ARG A 157 28.72 1.10 -1.48
C ARG A 157 27.73 0.50 -0.48
N TYR A 158 26.58 1.14 -0.27
CA TYR A 158 25.65 0.78 0.81
C TYR A 158 24.45 -0.07 0.37
N GLY A 159 24.56 -0.77 -0.76
CA GLY A 159 23.58 -1.77 -1.19
C GLY A 159 22.37 -1.23 -1.96
N GLY A 160 22.40 0.03 -2.38
CA GLY A 160 21.41 0.61 -3.31
C GLY A 160 19.95 0.64 -2.86
N GLY A 161 19.67 0.32 -1.59
CA GLY A 161 18.31 0.11 -1.10
C GLY A 161 17.61 -1.13 -1.67
N ALA A 162 18.35 -2.06 -2.28
CA ALA A 162 17.82 -3.29 -2.84
C ALA A 162 17.29 -4.24 -1.74
N ASN A 163 16.27 -5.02 -2.10
CA ASN A 163 15.80 -6.12 -1.26
C ASN A 163 16.60 -7.37 -1.60
N GLU A 164 17.12 -8.02 -0.57
CA GLU A 164 17.90 -9.25 -0.65
C GLU A 164 17.65 -10.06 0.60
N LEU A 165 17.85 -11.37 0.54
CA LEU A 165 17.83 -12.19 1.74
C LEU A 165 19.07 -11.88 2.59
N ALA A 166 18.83 -11.53 3.86
CA ALA A 166 19.89 -11.34 4.83
C ALA A 166 20.60 -12.68 5.14
N PRO A 167 21.93 -12.66 5.37
CA PRO A 167 22.66 -13.87 5.78
C PRO A 167 22.04 -14.52 7.03
N GLY A 168 22.01 -15.85 7.05
CA GLY A 168 21.43 -16.62 8.16
C GLY A 168 19.96 -17.00 7.97
N TYR A 169 19.26 -16.41 7.00
CA TYR A 169 17.92 -16.83 6.59
C TYR A 169 17.97 -17.68 5.33
N ASN A 170 17.01 -18.61 5.19
CA ASN A 170 16.81 -19.35 3.94
C ASN A 170 15.71 -18.71 3.08
N LYS A 171 15.65 -19.03 1.79
CA LYS A 171 14.69 -18.43 0.85
C LYS A 171 13.23 -18.69 1.24
N GLY A 172 12.94 -19.81 1.90
CA GLY A 172 11.61 -20.12 2.44
C GLY A 172 11.19 -19.15 3.55
N THR A 173 12.10 -18.80 4.46
CA THR A 173 11.85 -17.80 5.51
C THR A 173 11.63 -16.41 4.91
N GLY A 174 12.46 -16.00 3.94
CA GLY A 174 12.28 -14.74 3.23
C GLY A 174 10.92 -14.66 2.53
N LEU A 175 10.56 -15.71 1.79
CA LEU A 175 9.26 -15.80 1.13
C LEU A 175 8.09 -15.75 2.11
N GLY A 176 8.16 -16.50 3.22
CA GLY A 176 7.13 -16.49 4.25
C GLY A 176 6.94 -15.12 4.91
N ALA A 177 8.04 -14.42 5.21
CA ALA A 177 8.00 -13.07 5.76
C ALA A 177 7.32 -12.08 4.79
N GLU A 178 7.65 -12.14 3.51
CA GLU A 178 7.06 -11.28 2.46
C GLU A 178 5.56 -11.57 2.24
N ILE A 179 5.15 -12.85 2.30
CA ILE A 179 3.73 -13.26 2.21
C ILE A 179 2.93 -12.67 3.37
N ILE A 180 3.38 -12.90 4.62
CA ILE A 180 2.66 -12.45 5.81
C ILE A 180 2.66 -10.92 5.90
N GLY A 181 3.80 -10.28 5.64
CA GLY A 181 3.90 -8.82 5.62
C GLY A 181 2.95 -8.19 4.60
N THR A 182 2.88 -8.76 3.40
CA THR A 182 1.96 -8.26 2.36
C THR A 182 0.51 -8.56 2.68
N PHE A 183 0.21 -9.71 3.31
CA PHE A 183 -1.12 -10.01 3.81
C PHE A 183 -1.60 -8.94 4.80
N VAL A 184 -0.77 -8.56 5.80
CA VAL A 184 -1.10 -7.51 6.77
C VAL A 184 -1.41 -6.18 6.08
N LEU A 185 -0.58 -5.79 5.11
CA LEU A 185 -0.78 -4.57 4.32
C LEU A 185 -2.10 -4.63 3.54
N VAL A 186 -2.29 -5.65 2.70
CA VAL A 186 -3.42 -5.72 1.77
C VAL A 186 -4.73 -5.95 2.52
N TYR A 187 -4.72 -6.72 3.60
CA TYR A 187 -5.87 -6.85 4.49
C TYR A 187 -6.28 -5.49 5.08
N THR A 188 -5.29 -4.71 5.55
CA THR A 188 -5.52 -3.35 6.05
C THR A 188 -6.06 -2.42 4.96
N VAL A 189 -5.56 -2.54 3.72
CA VAL A 189 -6.10 -1.79 2.57
C VAL A 189 -7.57 -2.10 2.36
N PHE A 190 -7.96 -3.38 2.37
CA PHE A 190 -9.37 -3.76 2.23
C PHE A 190 -10.25 -3.18 3.33
N SER A 191 -9.81 -3.29 4.59
CA SER A 191 -10.54 -2.72 5.73
C SER A 191 -10.60 -1.18 5.70
N ALA A 192 -9.64 -0.53 5.05
CA ALA A 192 -9.57 0.92 4.88
C ALA A 192 -10.31 1.44 3.64
N THR A 193 -10.96 0.58 2.85
CA THR A 193 -11.79 1.01 1.71
C THR A 193 -13.04 1.74 2.20
N ASP A 194 -13.36 2.90 1.59
CA ASP A 194 -14.65 3.56 1.80
C ASP A 194 -15.69 2.97 0.84
N PRO A 195 -16.72 2.23 1.32
CA PRO A 195 -17.70 1.60 0.43
C PRO A 195 -18.57 2.61 -0.33
N LYS A 196 -18.53 3.90 0.04
CA LYS A 196 -19.38 4.95 -0.55
C LYS A 196 -18.64 5.94 -1.42
N ARG A 197 -17.30 5.90 -1.47
CA ARG A 197 -16.50 6.90 -2.17
C ARG A 197 -15.53 6.23 -3.11
N SER A 198 -15.58 6.67 -4.36
CA SER A 198 -14.66 6.22 -5.41
C SER A 198 -13.74 7.35 -5.85
N ALA A 199 -12.56 6.98 -6.36
CA ALA A 199 -11.66 7.87 -7.04
C ALA A 199 -12.30 8.41 -8.32
N ARG A 200 -11.89 9.61 -8.73
CA ARG A 200 -12.53 10.40 -9.78
C ARG A 200 -12.82 9.59 -11.06
N ASP A 201 -14.09 9.62 -11.48
CA ASP A 201 -14.60 9.01 -12.72
C ASP A 201 -14.28 7.51 -12.85
N SER A 202 -14.25 6.77 -11.73
CA SER A 202 -13.89 5.35 -11.68
C SER A 202 -14.65 4.57 -10.59
N HIS A 203 -14.51 3.24 -10.60
CA HIS A 203 -15.03 2.34 -9.56
C HIS A 203 -14.01 2.04 -8.43
N VAL A 204 -12.84 2.66 -8.47
CA VAL A 204 -11.76 2.38 -7.50
C VAL A 204 -12.11 3.06 -6.16
N PRO A 205 -12.12 2.35 -5.01
CA PRO A 205 -12.47 2.94 -3.73
C PRO A 205 -11.43 3.97 -3.25
N VAL A 206 -11.90 4.98 -2.53
CA VAL A 206 -11.02 5.88 -1.76
C VAL A 206 -10.56 5.15 -0.49
N LEU A 207 -9.28 5.22 -0.20
CA LEU A 207 -8.66 4.55 0.95
C LEU A 207 -8.45 5.50 2.13
N ALA A 208 -8.63 5.01 3.36
CA ALA A 208 -8.18 5.70 4.57
C ALA A 208 -6.66 5.53 4.74
N PRO A 209 -5.84 6.59 4.61
CA PRO A 209 -4.40 6.46 4.43
C PRO A 209 -3.64 6.13 5.71
N LEU A 210 -4.11 6.57 6.88
CA LEU A 210 -3.38 6.45 8.15
C LEU A 210 -3.17 4.98 8.57
N PRO A 211 -4.20 4.11 8.61
CA PRO A 211 -4.01 2.69 8.92
C PRO A 211 -3.08 1.98 7.93
N ILE A 212 -3.15 2.34 6.64
CA ILE A 212 -2.31 1.73 5.60
C ILE A 212 -0.84 2.09 5.81
N GLY A 213 -0.53 3.37 6.07
CA GLY A 213 0.83 3.79 6.40
C GLY A 213 1.37 3.12 7.66
N PHE A 214 0.53 2.96 8.69
CA PHE A 214 0.90 2.23 9.91
C PHE A 214 1.12 0.73 9.68
N ALA A 215 0.33 0.07 8.83
CA ALA A 215 0.56 -1.33 8.47
C ALA A 215 1.93 -1.51 7.80
N VAL A 216 2.27 -0.62 6.86
CA VAL A 216 3.61 -0.61 6.24
C VAL A 216 4.70 -0.38 7.30
N PHE A 217 4.53 0.61 8.17
CA PHE A 217 5.47 0.89 9.26
C PHE A 217 5.70 -0.33 10.16
N MET A 218 4.63 -0.97 10.64
CA MET A 218 4.70 -2.15 11.51
C MET A 218 5.40 -3.32 10.83
N VAL A 219 5.08 -3.58 9.57
CA VAL A 219 5.71 -4.67 8.81
C VAL A 219 7.21 -4.39 8.63
N HIS A 220 7.62 -3.15 8.41
CA HIS A 220 9.04 -2.78 8.34
C HIS A 220 9.79 -3.05 9.64
N LEU A 221 9.20 -2.70 10.80
CA LEU A 221 9.81 -2.99 12.10
C LEU A 221 10.12 -4.48 12.28
N ALA A 222 9.27 -5.36 11.77
CA ALA A 222 9.42 -6.81 11.90
C ALA A 222 10.30 -7.45 10.81
N THR A 223 10.29 -6.92 9.57
CA THR A 223 10.83 -7.64 8.40
C THR A 223 12.10 -7.02 7.80
N ILE A 224 12.50 -5.80 8.22
CA ILE A 224 13.77 -5.20 7.79
C ILE A 224 14.96 -6.16 8.03
N PRO A 225 15.09 -6.85 9.18
CA PRO A 225 16.23 -7.74 9.43
C PRO A 225 16.30 -8.98 8.52
N ILE A 226 15.20 -9.36 7.87
CA ILE A 226 15.12 -10.59 7.06
C ILE A 226 15.40 -10.27 5.58
N THR A 227 14.72 -9.24 5.04
CA THR A 227 14.72 -8.94 3.60
C THR A 227 14.93 -7.45 3.26
N GLY A 228 15.09 -6.59 4.27
CA GLY A 228 14.96 -5.14 4.11
C GLY A 228 13.53 -4.67 3.82
N THR A 229 12.55 -5.57 3.96
CA THR A 229 11.11 -5.39 3.68
C THR A 229 10.80 -5.04 2.22
N GLY A 230 10.27 -6.02 1.49
CA GLY A 230 9.77 -5.83 0.14
C GLY A 230 8.33 -5.31 0.15
N ILE A 231 7.37 -6.21 0.40
CA ILE A 231 5.89 -6.09 0.39
C ILE A 231 5.28 -5.29 -0.77
N ASN A 232 6.11 -4.91 -1.74
CA ASN A 232 5.82 -4.04 -2.86
C ASN A 232 6.76 -4.44 -4.03
N PRO A 233 6.21 -5.11 -5.05
CA PRO A 233 7.01 -5.55 -6.19
C PRO A 233 7.67 -4.42 -6.98
N ALA A 234 7.00 -3.27 -7.16
CA ALA A 234 7.56 -2.13 -7.88
C ALA A 234 8.76 -1.53 -7.12
N ARG A 235 8.66 -1.39 -5.80
CA ARG A 235 9.77 -0.94 -4.94
C ARG A 235 10.98 -1.85 -5.04
N SER A 236 10.74 -3.16 -5.00
CA SER A 236 11.80 -4.16 -5.05
C SER A 236 12.45 -4.16 -6.44
N PHE A 237 11.63 -4.16 -7.49
CA PHE A 237 12.08 -4.13 -8.89
C PHE A 237 12.85 -2.86 -9.24
N GLY A 238 12.35 -1.68 -8.87
CA GLY A 238 13.03 -0.41 -9.14
C GLY A 238 14.42 -0.34 -8.50
N ALA A 239 14.57 -0.86 -7.28
CA ALA A 239 15.86 -0.95 -6.61
C ALA A 239 16.79 -1.98 -7.29
N ALA A 240 16.29 -3.17 -7.64
CA ALA A 240 17.07 -4.19 -8.34
C ALA A 240 17.59 -3.71 -9.71
N VAL A 241 16.75 -3.00 -10.48
CA VAL A 241 17.12 -2.44 -11.79
C VAL A 241 18.25 -1.43 -11.68
N ILE A 242 18.19 -0.50 -10.72
CA ILE A 242 19.18 0.58 -10.59
C ILE A 242 20.46 0.12 -9.88
N TYR A 243 20.33 -0.80 -8.92
CA TYR A 243 21.47 -1.38 -8.21
C TYR A 243 22.22 -2.38 -9.09
N ASN A 244 21.48 -3.18 -9.86
CA ASN A 244 21.97 -4.15 -10.84
C ASN A 244 23.08 -5.08 -10.29
N ASN A 245 22.79 -5.74 -9.18
CA ASN A 245 23.67 -6.71 -8.53
C ASN A 245 23.12 -8.13 -8.73
N GLU A 246 24.01 -9.11 -8.95
CA GLU A 246 23.65 -10.52 -9.20
C GLU A 246 22.80 -11.10 -8.07
N LYS A 247 23.20 -10.91 -6.80
CA LYS A 247 22.46 -11.45 -5.66
C LYS A 247 21.08 -10.83 -5.53
N ALA A 248 20.97 -9.51 -5.74
CA ALA A 248 19.68 -8.82 -5.74
C ALA A 248 18.73 -9.37 -6.81
N TRP A 249 19.25 -9.70 -8.00
CA TRP A 249 18.47 -10.33 -9.06
C TRP A 249 18.10 -11.79 -8.76
N ASP A 250 19.00 -12.57 -8.16
CA ASP A 250 18.77 -13.97 -7.77
C ASP A 250 17.67 -14.15 -6.72
N ASP A 251 17.49 -13.14 -5.86
CA ASP A 251 16.45 -13.12 -4.83
C ASP A 251 15.18 -12.37 -5.30
N GLN A 252 15.23 -11.64 -6.42
CA GLN A 252 14.16 -10.74 -6.87
C GLN A 252 12.80 -11.42 -7.01
N TRP A 253 12.76 -12.70 -7.39
CA TRP A 253 11.52 -13.46 -7.55
C TRP A 253 10.70 -13.55 -6.25
N ILE A 254 11.37 -13.57 -5.09
CA ILE A 254 10.73 -13.62 -3.77
C ILE A 254 9.82 -12.40 -3.58
N PHE A 255 10.29 -11.24 -4.04
CA PHE A 255 9.60 -9.96 -3.88
C PHE A 255 8.50 -9.70 -4.93
N TRP A 256 8.28 -10.64 -5.84
CA TRP A 256 7.09 -10.68 -6.71
C TRP A 256 6.11 -11.74 -6.22
N VAL A 257 6.60 -12.98 -6.05
CA VAL A 257 5.78 -14.13 -5.69
C VAL A 257 5.20 -13.96 -4.28
N GLY A 258 6.02 -13.60 -3.30
CA GLY A 258 5.58 -13.43 -1.92
C GLY A 258 4.46 -12.39 -1.79
N PRO A 259 4.66 -11.15 -2.28
CA PRO A 259 3.62 -10.13 -2.21
C PRO A 259 2.33 -10.47 -2.96
N PHE A 260 2.40 -11.10 -4.14
CA PHE A 260 1.18 -11.50 -4.85
C PHE A 260 0.42 -12.61 -4.13
N LEU A 261 1.09 -13.59 -3.54
CA LEU A 261 0.45 -14.62 -2.71
C LEU A 261 -0.18 -14.02 -1.45
N GLY A 262 0.52 -13.12 -0.75
CA GLY A 262 -0.02 -12.40 0.41
C GLY A 262 -1.25 -11.56 0.07
N ALA A 263 -1.21 -10.84 -1.06
CA ALA A 263 -2.34 -10.05 -1.54
C ALA A 263 -3.55 -10.91 -1.92
N ALA A 264 -3.32 -12.04 -2.60
CA ALA A 264 -4.39 -12.97 -2.96
C ALA A 264 -5.05 -13.59 -1.73
N ALA A 265 -4.26 -14.00 -0.74
CA ALA A 265 -4.77 -14.51 0.53
C ALA A 265 -5.58 -13.46 1.30
N ALA A 266 -5.12 -12.20 1.33
CA ALA A 266 -5.85 -11.10 1.97
C ALA A 266 -7.18 -10.79 1.26
N ALA A 267 -7.19 -10.77 -0.07
CA ALA A 267 -8.41 -10.60 -0.86
C ALA A 267 -9.41 -11.72 -0.59
N PHE A 268 -8.94 -12.98 -0.61
CA PHE A 268 -9.78 -14.14 -0.33
C PHE A 268 -10.36 -14.10 1.09
N TYR A 269 -9.52 -13.83 2.10
CA TYR A 269 -9.93 -13.75 3.50
C TYR A 269 -10.98 -12.66 3.73
N HIS A 270 -10.73 -11.45 3.23
CA HIS A 270 -11.66 -10.33 3.42
C HIS A 270 -13.00 -10.55 2.71
N GLN A 271 -12.98 -11.07 1.49
CA GLN A 271 -14.17 -11.18 0.65
C GLN A 271 -15.02 -12.41 0.97
N PHE A 272 -14.40 -13.57 1.22
CA PHE A 272 -15.14 -14.83 1.36
C PHE A 272 -15.26 -15.31 2.80
N VAL A 273 -14.23 -15.10 3.63
CA VAL A 273 -14.25 -15.55 5.03
C VAL A 273 -14.99 -14.54 5.91
N LEU A 274 -14.58 -13.26 5.86
CA LEU A 274 -15.23 -12.22 6.65
C LEU A 274 -16.51 -11.67 6.01
N ARG A 275 -16.64 -11.77 4.68
CA ARG A 275 -17.71 -11.11 3.90
C ARG A 275 -17.84 -9.62 4.24
N ALA A 276 -16.71 -8.95 4.42
CA ALA A 276 -16.63 -7.58 4.92
C ALA A 276 -16.65 -6.51 3.81
N ALA A 277 -17.01 -6.88 2.57
CA ALA A 277 -16.98 -5.98 1.41
C ALA A 277 -17.81 -4.69 1.61
N ALA A 278 -18.89 -4.79 2.39
CA ALA A 278 -19.81 -3.70 2.67
C ALA A 278 -19.48 -2.96 3.99
N ILE A 279 -18.49 -3.40 4.76
CA ILE A 279 -18.16 -2.81 6.07
C ILE A 279 -17.31 -1.54 5.88
N LYS A 280 -17.74 -0.43 6.49
CA LYS A 280 -16.93 0.78 6.63
C LYS A 280 -16.20 0.78 7.97
N ALA A 281 -14.86 0.71 7.96
CA ALA A 281 -14.09 0.94 9.18
C ALA A 281 -14.30 2.39 9.68
N LEU A 282 -14.58 2.55 10.97
CA LEU A 282 -14.65 3.87 11.60
C LEU A 282 -13.21 4.38 11.78
N GLY A 283 -12.80 5.36 10.98
CA GLY A 283 -11.53 6.06 11.18
C GLY A 283 -11.47 6.75 12.55
N SER A 284 -10.28 6.83 13.14
CA SER A 284 -10.04 7.34 14.50
C SER A 284 -10.54 8.77 14.78
N PHE A 285 -10.87 9.55 13.74
CA PHE A 285 -11.36 10.92 13.88
C PHE A 285 -12.86 11.00 13.59
N ARG A 286 -13.68 10.65 14.57
CA ARG A 286 -14.99 11.31 14.72
C ARG A 286 -14.73 12.68 15.35
N SER A 287 -14.51 13.70 14.53
CA SER A 287 -14.83 15.05 14.98
C SER A 287 -16.35 15.14 14.97
N ASN A 288 -16.95 14.96 16.15
CA ASN A 288 -18.27 15.50 16.40
C ASN A 288 -18.07 17.01 16.57
N ALA A 289 -18.43 17.77 15.53
CA ALA A 289 -18.79 19.17 15.62
C ALA A 289 -19.88 19.42 14.58
#